data_AF-A6IA12-F1
#
_entry.id   AF-A6IA12-F1
#
_cell.length_a   1.000
_cell.length_b   1.000
_cell.length_c   1.000
_cell.angle_alpha   90.00
_cell.angle_beta   90.00
_cell.angle_gamma   90.00
#
_symmetry.space_group_name_H-M   'P 1'
#
loop_
_entity.id
_entity.type
_entity.pdbx_description
1 polymer ?
#
loop_
_entity_poly.entity_id
_entity_poly.type
_entity_poly.pdbx_seq_one_letter_code
_entity_poly.pdbx_strand_id
1 'polypeptide(L)'
;MELFQAKDHYILQQGERALWCSRRDGGLQLRPATDLLLAWNPICLGLVEGVIGKIQLHSDLPWWLILIRQKALVGKLPGDHEVCKVTKIAVLSLSEMEPQELELELCKKHHFGINKPEKIVPSPDDSKFLLKTFTNIKSNVSAPNKKKVKESKEKEKLERRLLEELLKMFMDSESFYYSLTYDLTNSVQRQSTGEKDGRPLWQKVDDRFFWNKYMIQDLSEIGTPDVDFWIIPIIQGFVQIEELVVNYEPSDDDKSSPETPPQEATCVDDIHPRFLVALISRRSRHRAGMRYKRRGVDKNGNVANYVETEQLIHVHNHTLSFIQTRGSVPVFWSQVGYRYNPRPRLDKSEKETVDCFCAHFEEQLKIYKKQVIVNLVDQAGREKIIGDAYLKQVLLFNNPRLTYVSFDFHEHW
;
A
#
# COMPACT_ATOMS: atom_id res chain seq x y z
N MET A 1 6.21 18.77 -6.19
CA MET A 1 7.17 18.65 -7.31
C MET A 1 6.55 19.23 -8.56
N GLU A 2 7.35 19.87 -9.40
CA GLU A 2 6.90 20.39 -10.69
C GLU A 2 6.98 19.27 -11.73
N LEU A 3 5.91 19.01 -12.45
CA LEU A 3 5.87 18.04 -13.55
C LEU A 3 5.93 18.80 -14.87
N PHE A 4 6.89 18.44 -15.72
CA PHE A 4 7.03 18.94 -17.07
C PHE A 4 6.87 17.81 -18.08
N GLN A 5 6.38 18.18 -19.25
CA GLN A 5 6.37 17.35 -20.43
C GLN A 5 7.29 17.97 -21.48
N ALA A 6 8.29 17.22 -21.91
CA ALA A 6 9.07 17.50 -23.10
C ALA A 6 8.65 16.56 -24.25
N LYS A 7 9.24 16.76 -25.42
CA LYS A 7 8.99 15.92 -26.61
C LYS A 7 9.16 14.42 -26.31
N ASP A 8 10.22 14.07 -25.61
CA ASP A 8 10.70 12.70 -25.40
C ASP A 8 10.71 12.26 -23.93
N HIS A 9 10.46 13.17 -22.98
CA HIS A 9 10.48 12.88 -21.55
C HIS A 9 9.32 13.50 -20.79
N TYR A 10 8.89 12.83 -19.71
CA TYR A 10 8.29 13.50 -18.56
C TYR A 10 9.41 13.81 -17.57
N ILE A 11 9.42 15.02 -17.02
CA ILE A 11 10.48 15.50 -16.13
C ILE A 11 9.84 15.95 -14.83
N LEU A 12 10.20 15.31 -13.73
CA LEU A 12 9.82 15.76 -12.39
C LEU A 12 10.96 16.56 -11.79
N GLN A 13 10.69 17.76 -11.31
CA GLN A 13 11.69 18.64 -10.70
C GLN A 13 11.31 19.00 -9.27
N GLN A 14 12.28 18.91 -8.35
CA GLN A 14 12.17 19.40 -6.99
C GLN A 14 13.51 19.94 -6.49
N GLY A 15 13.56 21.25 -6.22
CA GLY A 15 14.81 21.92 -5.88
C GLY A 15 15.82 21.76 -7.02
N GLU A 16 17.03 21.32 -6.67
CA GLU A 16 18.15 21.09 -7.60
C GLU A 16 18.11 19.73 -8.31
N ARG A 17 17.11 18.88 -8.01
CA ARG A 17 17.01 17.51 -8.52
C ARG A 17 15.94 17.41 -9.60
N ALA A 18 16.23 16.65 -10.65
CA ALA A 18 15.27 16.27 -11.67
C ALA A 18 15.30 14.76 -11.95
N LEU A 19 14.12 14.16 -12.08
CA LEU A 19 13.93 12.79 -12.54
C LEU A 19 13.31 12.83 -13.94
N TRP A 20 14.06 12.32 -14.91
CA TRP A 20 13.68 12.23 -16.31
C TRP A 20 13.16 10.84 -16.61
N CYS A 21 11.92 10.75 -17.07
CA CYS A 21 11.28 9.53 -17.50
C CYS A 21 11.04 9.57 -19.01
N SER A 22 11.75 8.70 -19.74
CA SER A 22 11.60 8.58 -21.19
C SER A 22 10.18 8.16 -21.55
N ARG A 23 9.57 8.89 -22.49
CA ARG A 23 8.24 8.59 -23.05
C ARG A 23 8.26 7.45 -24.07
N ARG A 24 9.44 6.92 -24.42
CA ARG A 24 9.59 5.85 -25.42
C ARG A 24 9.68 4.46 -24.79
N ASP A 25 10.56 4.32 -23.82
CA ASP A 25 10.91 3.03 -23.19
C ASP A 25 10.67 3.04 -21.67
N GLY A 26 10.31 4.19 -21.10
CA GLY A 26 10.13 4.36 -19.67
C GLY A 26 11.43 4.36 -18.86
N GLY A 27 12.60 4.49 -19.50
CA GLY A 27 13.88 4.62 -18.81
C GLY A 27 13.87 5.82 -17.86
N LEU A 28 14.44 5.64 -16.66
CA LEU A 28 14.52 6.67 -15.62
C LEU A 28 15.97 7.14 -15.45
N GLN A 29 16.16 8.45 -15.42
CA GLN A 29 17.48 9.08 -15.28
C GLN A 29 17.42 10.23 -14.29
N LEU A 30 18.40 10.30 -13.40
CA LEU A 30 18.58 11.44 -12.51
C LEU A 30 19.46 12.49 -13.20
N ARG A 31 19.02 13.74 -13.16
CA ARG A 31 19.76 14.88 -13.69
C ARG A 31 19.63 16.09 -12.76
N PRO A 32 20.55 17.07 -12.82
CA PRO A 32 20.35 18.36 -12.20
C PRO A 32 19.10 19.07 -12.75
N ALA A 33 18.46 19.90 -11.92
CA ALA A 33 17.30 20.70 -12.35
C ALA A 33 17.63 21.67 -13.51
N THR A 34 18.89 22.14 -13.59
CA THR A 34 19.36 23.01 -14.68
C THR A 34 19.25 22.38 -16.06
N ASP A 35 19.26 21.04 -16.15
CA ASP A 35 19.16 20.32 -17.42
C ASP A 35 17.77 20.46 -18.07
N LEU A 36 16.77 20.99 -17.35
CA LEU A 36 15.47 21.32 -17.93
C LEU A 36 15.62 22.26 -19.14
N LEU A 37 16.65 23.12 -19.17
CA LEU A 37 16.96 24.01 -20.30
C LEU A 37 17.40 23.25 -21.56
N LEU A 38 17.85 22.00 -21.41
CA LEU A 38 18.23 21.11 -22.52
C LEU A 38 17.02 20.35 -23.08
N ALA A 39 15.88 20.38 -22.38
CA ALA A 39 14.67 19.71 -22.83
C ALA A 39 14.07 20.44 -24.05
N TRP A 40 13.57 19.68 -25.02
CA TRP A 40 12.89 20.26 -26.17
C TRP A 40 11.44 20.63 -25.82
N ASN A 41 11.14 21.93 -25.85
CA ASN A 41 9.82 22.53 -25.56
C ASN A 41 9.17 21.98 -24.27
N PRO A 42 9.80 22.13 -23.09
CA PRO A 42 9.22 21.66 -21.84
C PRO A 42 7.98 22.50 -21.48
N ILE A 43 6.85 21.82 -21.28
CA ILE A 43 5.58 22.42 -20.85
C ILE A 43 5.34 21.99 -19.41
N CYS A 44 5.13 22.95 -18.50
CA CYS A 44 4.73 22.62 -17.13
C CYS A 44 3.29 22.10 -17.15
N LEU A 45 3.08 20.88 -16.65
CA LEU A 45 1.75 20.29 -16.51
C LEU A 45 1.11 20.65 -15.17
N GLY A 46 1.91 20.98 -14.15
CA GLY A 46 1.45 21.34 -12.82
C GLY A 46 2.27 20.69 -11.71
N LEU A 47 1.63 20.46 -10.57
CA LEU A 47 2.25 19.91 -9.37
C LEU A 47 1.80 18.48 -9.09
N VAL A 48 2.75 17.69 -8.57
CA VAL A 48 2.54 16.33 -8.04
C VAL A 48 3.28 16.16 -6.71
N GLU A 49 2.82 15.22 -5.88
CA GLU A 49 3.31 14.99 -4.52
C GLU A 49 4.42 13.94 -4.44
N GLY A 50 4.47 12.99 -5.38
CA GLY A 50 5.31 11.80 -5.26
C GLY A 50 5.31 10.94 -6.52
N VAL A 51 6.33 10.09 -6.65
CA VAL A 51 6.38 9.03 -7.67
C VAL A 51 5.94 7.72 -7.02
N ILE A 52 4.90 7.08 -7.56
CA ILE A 52 4.52 5.73 -7.14
C ILE A 52 5.40 4.70 -7.86
N GLY A 53 5.67 4.94 -9.14
CA GLY A 53 6.54 4.14 -9.99
C GLY A 53 5.97 3.99 -11.40
N LYS A 54 6.52 3.06 -12.18
CA LYS A 54 6.01 2.73 -13.51
C LYS A 54 5.49 1.29 -13.59
N ILE A 55 4.53 1.04 -14.49
CA ILE A 55 3.96 -0.29 -14.68
C ILE A 55 3.55 -0.51 -16.13
N GLN A 56 3.67 -1.76 -16.60
CA GLN A 56 3.05 -2.24 -17.82
C GLN A 56 1.97 -3.26 -17.45
N LEU A 57 0.69 -2.88 -17.56
CA LEU A 57 -0.45 -3.72 -17.19
C LEU A 57 -0.69 -4.89 -18.16
N HIS A 58 -0.21 -4.77 -19.41
CA HIS A 58 -0.27 -5.85 -20.42
C HIS A 58 0.88 -5.68 -21.42
N SER A 59 1.44 -6.79 -21.93
CA SER A 59 2.61 -6.78 -22.85
C SER A 59 2.39 -5.92 -24.09
N ASP A 60 1.15 -5.87 -24.57
CA ASP A 60 0.79 -5.13 -25.79
C ASP A 60 0.48 -3.65 -25.53
N LEU A 61 0.40 -3.22 -24.27
CA LEU A 61 0.08 -1.86 -23.87
C LEU A 61 1.36 -1.08 -23.50
N PRO A 62 1.35 0.26 -23.62
CA PRO A 62 2.50 1.07 -23.24
C PRO A 62 2.80 0.94 -21.75
N TRP A 63 4.00 1.35 -21.36
CA TRP A 63 4.31 1.61 -19.96
C TRP A 63 3.55 2.85 -19.48
N TRP A 64 3.19 2.87 -18.21
CA TRP A 64 2.59 4.02 -17.56
C TRP A 64 3.43 4.47 -16.38
N LEU A 65 3.63 5.78 -16.26
CA LEU A 65 4.18 6.41 -15.07
C LEU A 65 3.01 6.82 -14.16
N ILE A 66 3.09 6.42 -12.89
CA ILE A 66 2.05 6.65 -11.89
C ILE A 66 2.61 7.59 -10.82
N LEU A 67 1.90 8.69 -10.60
CA LEU A 67 2.29 9.77 -9.72
C LEU A 67 1.22 10.01 -8.66
N ILE A 68 1.62 10.43 -7.47
CA ILE A 68 0.71 10.91 -6.43
C ILE A 68 0.26 12.32 -6.84
N ARG A 69 -1.02 12.47 -7.19
CA ARG A 69 -1.60 13.77 -7.57
C ARG A 69 -2.07 14.53 -6.34
N GLN A 70 -2.75 13.86 -5.42
CA GLN A 70 -3.21 14.43 -4.16
C GLN A 70 -2.99 13.44 -3.02
N LYS A 71 -2.75 13.99 -1.84
CA LYS A 71 -2.63 13.28 -0.58
C LYS A 71 -3.51 13.92 0.48
N ALA A 72 -3.83 13.18 1.52
CA ALA A 72 -4.43 13.70 2.75
C ALA A 72 -3.53 13.34 3.93
N LEU A 73 -3.31 14.28 4.85
CA LEU A 73 -2.65 14.00 6.11
C LEU A 73 -3.58 13.13 6.97
N VAL A 74 -3.09 11.98 7.41
CA VAL A 74 -3.82 11.10 8.34
C VAL A 74 -3.57 11.53 9.78
N GLY A 75 -2.32 11.90 10.07
CA GLY A 75 -1.88 12.32 11.38
C GLY A 75 -0.35 12.29 11.46
N LYS A 76 0.18 12.50 12.66
CA LYS A 76 1.62 12.46 12.93
C LYS A 76 1.92 11.35 13.92
N LEU A 77 2.91 10.51 13.63
CA LEU A 77 3.45 9.55 14.60
C LEU A 77 4.49 10.25 15.52
N PRO A 78 4.89 9.64 16.66
CA PRO A 78 5.86 10.23 17.58
C PRO A 78 7.14 10.68 16.87
N GLY A 79 7.64 11.87 17.18
CA GLY A 79 8.76 12.50 16.44
C GLY A 79 8.34 13.31 15.22
N ASP A 80 7.09 13.79 15.18
CA ASP A 80 6.53 14.63 14.10
C ASP A 80 6.53 13.97 12.71
N HIS A 81 6.48 12.64 12.69
CA HIS A 81 6.45 11.89 11.46
C HIS A 81 5.07 11.94 10.79
N GLU A 82 4.92 12.75 9.75
CA GLU A 82 3.68 12.85 9.00
C GLU A 82 3.37 11.56 8.23
N VAL A 83 2.16 11.05 8.40
CA VAL A 83 1.63 9.92 7.62
C VAL A 83 0.56 10.43 6.67
N CYS A 84 0.74 10.14 5.38
CA CYS A 84 -0.13 10.59 4.31
C CYS A 84 -0.88 9.41 3.69
N LYS A 85 -2.16 9.64 3.36
CA LYS A 85 -2.99 8.76 2.52
C LYS A 85 -2.93 9.26 1.07
N VAL A 86 -2.71 8.38 0.11
CA VAL A 86 -2.85 8.70 -1.32
C VAL A 86 -4.34 8.78 -1.65
N THR A 87 -4.82 9.95 -2.07
CA THR A 87 -6.25 10.15 -2.38
C THR A 87 -6.54 10.16 -3.87
N LYS A 88 -5.63 10.72 -4.66
CA LYS A 88 -5.71 10.72 -6.13
C LYS A 88 -4.34 10.48 -6.75
N ILE A 89 -4.34 9.78 -7.86
CA ILE A 89 -3.16 9.55 -8.68
C ILE A 89 -3.29 10.26 -10.04
N ALA A 90 -2.17 10.48 -10.69
CA ALA A 90 -2.08 10.80 -12.11
C ALA A 90 -1.38 9.63 -12.82
N VAL A 91 -1.91 9.24 -13.98
CA VAL A 91 -1.37 8.14 -14.79
C VAL A 91 -0.99 8.68 -16.16
N LEU A 92 0.29 8.59 -16.49
CA LEU A 92 0.86 9.12 -17.72
C LEU A 92 1.25 7.98 -18.63
N SER A 93 0.68 7.93 -19.83
CA SER A 93 1.13 7.01 -20.87
C SER A 93 2.52 7.40 -21.33
N LEU A 94 3.46 6.44 -21.27
CA LEU A 94 4.79 6.55 -21.85
C LEU A 94 4.67 6.21 -23.32
N SER A 95 4.18 7.20 -24.08
CA SER A 95 4.11 7.16 -25.53
C SER A 95 4.43 8.53 -26.12
N GLU A 96 4.77 8.55 -27.40
CA GLU A 96 5.00 9.79 -28.16
C GLU A 96 3.71 10.55 -28.50
N MET A 97 2.54 9.94 -28.25
CA MET A 97 1.25 10.62 -28.43
C MET A 97 1.09 11.78 -27.46
N GLU A 98 0.37 12.82 -27.87
CA GLU A 98 0.04 13.92 -26.96
C GLU A 98 -0.72 13.39 -25.73
N PRO A 99 -0.32 13.83 -24.52
CA PRO A 99 -0.95 13.36 -23.30
C PRO A 99 -2.37 13.92 -23.18
N GLN A 100 -3.16 13.17 -22.43
CA GLN A 100 -4.50 13.57 -22.04
C GLN A 100 -4.43 14.77 -21.10
N GLU A 101 -5.44 15.64 -21.13
CA GLU A 101 -5.55 16.75 -20.17
C GLU A 101 -5.53 16.20 -18.74
N LEU A 102 -4.55 16.63 -17.96
CA LEU A 102 -4.44 16.30 -16.54
C LEU A 102 -4.93 17.50 -15.75
N GLU A 103 -5.90 17.27 -14.86
CA GLU A 103 -6.30 18.27 -13.88
C GLU A 103 -5.29 18.30 -12.72
N LEU A 104 -4.10 18.87 -12.95
CA LEU A 104 -3.10 19.08 -11.90
C LEU A 104 -3.27 20.45 -11.24
N GLU A 105 -2.79 20.55 -10.01
CA GLU A 105 -2.65 21.86 -9.38
C GLU A 105 -1.62 22.69 -10.14
N LEU A 106 -1.96 23.95 -10.43
CA LEU A 106 -1.12 24.82 -11.26
C LEU A 106 0.15 25.22 -10.49
N CYS A 107 1.31 25.12 -11.16
CA CYS A 107 2.55 25.65 -10.61
C CYS A 107 2.55 27.19 -10.67
N LYS A 108 2.76 27.86 -9.53
CA LYS A 108 2.81 29.33 -9.42
C LYS A 108 3.88 29.98 -10.30
N LYS A 109 4.99 29.26 -10.58
CA LYS A 109 6.12 29.79 -11.37
C LYS A 109 5.81 29.85 -12.86
N HIS A 110 5.14 28.81 -13.38
CA HIS A 110 4.95 28.62 -14.82
C HIS A 110 3.52 28.96 -15.30
N HIS A 111 2.56 29.02 -14.38
CA HIS A 111 1.15 29.38 -14.65
C HIS A 111 0.79 30.74 -14.04
N PHE A 112 1.73 31.68 -14.04
CA PHE A 112 1.51 33.04 -13.53
C PHE A 112 0.40 33.75 -14.33
N GLY A 113 -0.58 34.34 -13.64
CA GLY A 113 -1.71 35.04 -14.25
C GLY A 113 -2.90 34.15 -14.65
N ILE A 114 -2.77 32.82 -14.52
CA ILE A 114 -3.90 31.89 -14.69
C ILE A 114 -4.60 31.72 -13.34
N ASN A 115 -5.56 32.60 -13.04
CA ASN A 115 -6.52 32.34 -11.97
C ASN A 115 -7.48 31.24 -12.46
N LYS A 116 -7.76 30.23 -11.61
CA LYS A 116 -8.66 29.10 -11.94
C LYS A 116 -9.80 29.55 -12.86
N PRO A 117 -10.00 28.94 -14.05
CA PRO A 117 -11.17 29.25 -14.85
C PRO A 117 -12.42 28.99 -14.00
N GLU A 118 -13.38 29.90 -14.10
CA GLU A 118 -14.60 29.92 -13.32
C GLU A 118 -15.28 28.55 -13.25
N LYS A 119 -15.76 28.21 -12.06
CA LYS A 119 -16.56 27.01 -11.80
C LYS A 119 -17.77 26.99 -12.75
N ILE A 120 -17.78 26.08 -13.71
CA ILE A 120 -19.03 25.60 -14.29
C ILE A 120 -19.55 24.49 -13.37
N VAL A 121 -20.52 24.87 -12.52
CA VAL A 121 -21.55 24.08 -11.80
C VAL A 121 -21.19 22.64 -11.36
N PRO A 122 -21.35 22.27 -10.07
CA PRO A 122 -21.16 20.89 -9.64
C PRO A 122 -22.27 19.99 -10.20
N SER A 123 -21.92 19.08 -11.12
CA SER A 123 -22.70 17.88 -11.42
C SER A 123 -22.24 16.80 -10.43
N PRO A 124 -23.14 16.14 -9.69
CA PRO A 124 -22.77 15.00 -8.87
C PRO A 124 -22.55 13.83 -9.84
N ASP A 125 -21.31 13.59 -10.26
CA ASP A 125 -20.92 12.35 -10.94
C ASP A 125 -19.40 12.33 -11.22
N ASP A 126 -18.62 11.71 -10.32
CA ASP A 126 -17.18 11.40 -10.50
C ASP A 126 -16.92 10.45 -11.69
N SER A 127 -17.99 9.90 -12.28
CA SER A 127 -17.97 9.09 -13.50
C SER A 127 -17.59 9.89 -14.77
N LYS A 128 -17.74 11.23 -14.76
CA LYS A 128 -17.41 12.08 -15.92
C LYS A 128 -15.91 12.39 -16.08
N PHE A 129 -15.09 12.26 -15.04
CA PHE A 129 -13.63 12.41 -15.15
C PHE A 129 -13.03 11.33 -16.07
N LEU A 130 -13.54 10.10 -15.94
CA LEU A 130 -13.14 8.97 -16.80
C LEU A 130 -13.53 9.21 -18.27
N LEU A 131 -14.64 9.91 -18.57
CA LEU A 131 -15.08 10.14 -19.95
C LEU A 131 -14.32 11.25 -20.68
N LYS A 132 -13.98 12.36 -20.00
CA LYS A 132 -13.24 13.48 -20.62
C LYS A 132 -11.81 13.12 -21.01
N THR A 133 -11.24 12.11 -20.36
CA THR A 133 -9.90 11.57 -20.63
C THR A 133 -9.75 10.96 -22.04
N PHE A 134 -10.84 10.67 -22.78
CA PHE A 134 -10.76 9.81 -23.99
C PHE A 134 -11.32 10.40 -25.30
N THR A 135 -11.71 11.67 -25.39
CA THR A 135 -12.44 12.15 -26.58
C THR A 135 -11.62 12.62 -27.80
N ASN A 136 -10.29 12.56 -27.81
CA ASN A 136 -9.48 13.12 -28.92
C ASN A 136 -8.55 12.12 -29.64
N ILE A 137 -9.08 10.97 -30.09
CA ILE A 137 -8.41 10.16 -31.13
C ILE A 137 -9.37 9.96 -32.30
N LYS A 138 -9.32 10.89 -33.26
CA LYS A 138 -9.77 10.66 -34.63
C LYS A 138 -8.65 11.06 -35.58
N SER A 139 -7.82 10.09 -35.94
CA SER A 139 -6.95 10.22 -37.11
C SER A 139 -7.75 9.88 -38.37
N ASN A 140 -7.99 10.88 -39.22
CA ASN A 140 -8.48 10.69 -40.58
C ASN A 140 -7.35 10.19 -41.48
N VAL A 141 -7.23 8.88 -41.74
CA VAL A 141 -6.51 8.36 -42.91
C VAL A 141 -7.12 7.03 -43.40
N SER A 142 -7.38 6.97 -44.70
CA SER A 142 -7.72 5.85 -45.62
C SER A 142 -8.18 4.49 -45.07
N ALA A 143 -9.28 3.98 -45.65
CA ALA A 143 -9.95 2.69 -45.43
C ALA A 143 -9.06 1.58 -44.82
N PRO A 144 -9.21 1.27 -43.52
CA PRO A 144 -8.38 0.28 -42.88
C PRO A 144 -8.97 -1.13 -43.03
N ASN A 145 -8.08 -2.10 -43.14
CA ASN A 145 -8.38 -3.52 -43.19
C ASN A 145 -9.24 -3.91 -41.95
N LYS A 146 -10.48 -4.38 -42.14
CA LYS A 146 -11.49 -4.56 -41.06
C LYS A 146 -10.98 -5.31 -39.82
N LYS A 147 -10.02 -6.23 -40.01
CA LYS A 147 -9.39 -7.01 -38.93
C LYS A 147 -8.47 -6.15 -38.04
N LYS A 148 -7.62 -5.29 -38.62
CA LYS A 148 -6.73 -4.37 -37.87
C LYS A 148 -7.52 -3.34 -37.06
N VAL A 149 -8.64 -2.85 -37.60
CA VAL A 149 -9.55 -1.93 -36.89
C VAL A 149 -10.17 -2.60 -35.67
N LYS A 150 -10.61 -3.85 -35.82
CA LYS A 150 -11.21 -4.62 -34.72
C LYS A 150 -10.20 -4.90 -33.60
N GLU A 151 -8.98 -5.30 -33.95
CA GLU A 151 -7.89 -5.54 -32.98
C GLU A 151 -7.51 -4.25 -32.23
N SER A 152 -7.37 -3.12 -32.93
CA SER A 152 -7.11 -1.82 -32.32
C SER A 152 -8.19 -1.42 -31.31
N LYS A 153 -9.46 -1.67 -31.64
CA LYS A 153 -10.61 -1.34 -30.77
C LYS A 153 -10.69 -2.21 -29.52
N GLU A 154 -10.36 -3.50 -29.63
CA GLU A 154 -10.29 -4.39 -28.46
C GLU A 154 -9.11 -4.03 -27.55
N LYS A 155 -7.96 -3.64 -28.13
CA LYS A 155 -6.80 -3.14 -27.37
C LYS A 155 -7.14 -1.89 -26.57
N GLU A 156 -7.77 -0.91 -27.20
CA GLU A 156 -8.23 0.34 -26.55
C GLU A 156 -9.25 0.05 -25.44
N LYS A 157 -10.16 -0.91 -25.67
CA LYS A 157 -11.15 -1.33 -24.66
C LYS A 157 -10.49 -2.01 -23.45
N LEU A 158 -9.47 -2.84 -23.69
CA LEU A 158 -8.70 -3.48 -22.63
C LEU A 158 -7.92 -2.44 -21.82
N GLU A 159 -7.22 -1.54 -22.50
CA GLU A 159 -6.49 -0.43 -21.90
C GLU A 159 -7.38 0.40 -20.98
N ARG A 160 -8.52 0.86 -21.50
CA ARG A 160 -9.49 1.62 -20.71
C ARG A 160 -9.94 0.88 -19.47
N ARG A 161 -10.29 -0.40 -19.59
CA ARG A 161 -10.74 -1.21 -18.45
C ARG A 161 -9.65 -1.37 -17.39
N LEU A 162 -8.40 -1.62 -17.81
CA LEU A 162 -7.29 -1.78 -16.87
C LEU A 162 -6.97 -0.47 -16.15
N LEU A 163 -7.01 0.65 -16.86
CA LEU A 163 -6.80 1.98 -16.27
C LEU A 163 -7.92 2.36 -15.30
N GLU A 164 -9.18 2.09 -15.65
CA GLU A 164 -10.33 2.31 -14.76
C GLU A 164 -10.18 1.53 -13.45
N GLU A 165 -9.80 0.26 -13.52
CA GLU A 165 -9.60 -0.56 -12.31
C GLU A 165 -8.39 -0.09 -11.49
N LEU A 166 -7.31 0.36 -12.15
CA LEU A 166 -6.16 0.95 -11.46
C LEU A 166 -6.56 2.24 -10.72
N LEU A 167 -7.31 3.12 -11.38
CA LEU A 167 -7.79 4.37 -10.80
C LEU A 167 -8.72 4.10 -9.60
N LYS A 168 -9.71 3.21 -9.75
CA LYS A 168 -10.60 2.79 -8.65
C LYS A 168 -9.82 2.18 -7.49
N MET A 169 -8.78 1.39 -7.78
CA MET A 169 -7.95 0.80 -6.73
C MET A 169 -7.36 1.88 -5.83
N PHE A 170 -6.90 3.01 -6.34
CA PHE A 170 -6.37 4.09 -5.50
C PHE A 170 -7.44 5.01 -4.91
N MET A 171 -8.45 5.36 -5.71
CA MET A 171 -9.44 6.39 -5.33
C MET A 171 -10.57 5.85 -4.44
N ASP A 172 -11.01 4.60 -4.67
CA ASP A 172 -12.19 4.05 -3.97
C ASP A 172 -11.79 3.21 -2.75
N SER A 173 -10.60 2.58 -2.77
CA SER A 173 -10.20 1.67 -1.68
C SER A 173 -9.66 2.37 -0.45
N GLU A 174 -9.23 3.63 -0.57
CA GLU A 174 -8.56 4.41 0.47
C GLU A 174 -7.46 3.64 1.24
N SER A 175 -6.75 2.75 0.54
CA SER A 175 -5.90 1.74 1.18
C SER A 175 -4.40 2.01 1.09
N PHE A 176 -3.95 3.15 0.55
CA PHE A 176 -2.53 3.40 0.30
C PHE A 176 -1.97 4.53 1.14
N TYR A 177 -0.92 4.22 1.90
CA TYR A 177 -0.32 5.12 2.90
C TYR A 177 1.19 5.14 2.77
N TYR A 178 1.79 6.29 3.08
CA TYR A 178 3.24 6.47 3.10
C TYR A 178 3.63 7.53 4.14
N SER A 179 4.90 7.51 4.54
CA SER A 179 5.54 8.60 5.24
C SER A 179 6.92 8.81 4.62
N LEU A 180 7.36 10.07 4.53
CA LEU A 180 8.69 10.40 4.00
C LEU A 180 9.78 10.22 5.07
N THR A 181 9.39 10.20 6.35
CA THR A 181 10.33 10.24 7.47
C THR A 181 10.16 9.06 8.42
N TYR A 182 9.10 8.24 8.27
CA TYR A 182 8.85 7.06 9.10
C TYR A 182 8.61 5.80 8.27
N ASP A 183 9.15 4.67 8.71
CA ASP A 183 8.97 3.39 8.05
C ASP A 183 7.65 2.73 8.48
N LEU A 184 6.62 2.83 7.63
CA LEU A 184 5.32 2.18 7.86
C LEU A 184 5.34 0.66 7.58
N THR A 185 6.38 0.13 6.93
CA THR A 185 6.49 -1.28 6.58
C THR A 185 6.95 -2.15 7.76
N ASN A 186 7.71 -1.57 8.70
CA ASN A 186 8.16 -2.24 9.90
C ASN A 186 7.36 -1.81 11.13
N SER A 187 7.21 -2.75 12.08
CA SER A 187 6.70 -2.40 13.39
C SER A 187 7.70 -1.60 14.21
N VAL A 188 7.22 -0.88 15.22
CA VAL A 188 8.05 -0.16 16.19
C VAL A 188 9.09 -1.12 16.79
N GLN A 189 8.68 -2.35 17.12
CA GLN A 189 9.58 -3.35 17.67
C GLN A 189 10.72 -3.68 16.68
N ARG A 190 10.41 -3.93 15.40
CA ARG A 190 11.45 -4.24 14.39
C ARG A 190 12.40 -3.06 14.18
N GLN A 191 11.87 -1.84 14.12
CA GLN A 191 12.66 -0.61 13.98
C GLN A 191 13.56 -0.39 15.19
N SER A 192 13.09 -0.70 16.41
CA SER A 192 13.88 -0.57 17.64
C SER A 192 14.98 -1.61 17.78
N THR A 193 14.81 -2.80 17.20
CA THR A 193 15.82 -3.88 17.26
C THR A 193 16.86 -3.81 16.13
N GLY A 194 16.61 -3.01 15.10
CA GLY A 194 17.51 -2.86 13.97
C GLY A 194 18.79 -2.10 14.36
N GLU A 195 19.89 -2.41 13.66
CA GLU A 195 21.10 -1.59 13.77
C GLU A 195 20.80 -0.17 13.29
N LYS A 196 21.26 0.83 14.04
CA LYS A 196 21.24 2.22 13.59
C LYS A 196 22.28 2.40 12.49
N ASP A 197 21.94 1.97 11.28
CA ASP A 197 22.77 2.23 10.10
C ASP A 197 22.32 3.54 9.42
N GLY A 198 23.23 4.15 8.66
CA GLY A 198 22.98 5.40 7.92
C GLY A 198 22.22 5.21 6.59
N ARG A 199 21.70 4.02 6.29
CA ARG A 199 21.03 3.77 5.00
C ARG A 199 19.72 4.57 4.89
N PRO A 200 19.31 4.91 3.66
CA PRO A 200 18.03 5.56 3.41
C PRO A 200 16.86 4.66 3.83
N LEU A 201 15.72 5.30 4.14
CA LEU A 201 14.53 4.64 4.67
C LEU A 201 14.08 3.45 3.80
N TRP A 202 14.05 3.62 2.48
CA TRP A 202 13.59 2.59 1.54
C TRP A 202 14.45 1.32 1.51
N GLN A 203 15.68 1.35 2.03
CA GLN A 203 16.57 0.17 2.13
C GLN A 203 16.38 -0.61 3.44
N LYS A 204 15.67 -0.04 4.41
CA LYS A 204 15.41 -0.63 5.74
C LYS A 204 14.03 -1.28 5.84
N VAL A 205 13.17 -1.03 4.87
CA VAL A 205 11.78 -1.48 4.83
C VAL A 205 11.65 -3.01 4.82
N ASP A 206 10.54 -3.49 5.36
CA ASP A 206 10.09 -4.86 5.24
C ASP A 206 9.56 -5.11 3.80
N ASP A 207 10.26 -5.98 3.07
CA ASP A 207 9.91 -6.32 1.68
C ASP A 207 8.46 -6.80 1.54
N ARG A 208 7.95 -7.49 2.57
CA ARG A 208 6.58 -8.02 2.55
C ARG A 208 5.58 -6.90 2.38
N PHE A 209 5.84 -5.71 2.92
CA PHE A 209 4.89 -4.61 2.96
C PHE A 209 5.24 -3.41 2.06
N PHE A 210 6.38 -3.45 1.34
CA PHE A 210 6.75 -2.45 0.36
C PHE A 210 5.98 -2.65 -0.96
N TRP A 211 4.73 -2.17 -1.00
CA TRP A 211 3.76 -2.50 -2.05
C TRP A 211 4.25 -2.12 -3.46
N ASN A 212 4.69 -0.88 -3.65
CA ASN A 212 5.12 -0.35 -4.94
C ASN A 212 6.56 -0.76 -5.34
N LYS A 213 7.25 -1.62 -4.60
CA LYS A 213 8.65 -1.98 -4.90
C LYS A 213 8.90 -2.46 -6.33
N TYR A 214 7.95 -3.17 -6.94
CA TYR A 214 8.08 -3.61 -8.33
C TYR A 214 8.04 -2.43 -9.31
N MET A 215 7.26 -1.40 -9.00
CA MET A 215 7.04 -0.25 -9.87
C MET A 215 8.23 0.73 -9.86
N ILE A 216 9.05 0.68 -8.80
CA ILE A 216 10.24 1.52 -8.64
C ILE A 216 11.55 0.77 -8.87
N GLN A 217 11.49 -0.45 -9.42
CA GLN A 217 12.65 -1.33 -9.56
C GLN A 217 13.81 -0.62 -10.29
N ASP A 218 13.53 0.01 -11.43
CA ASP A 218 14.53 0.77 -12.19
C ASP A 218 15.20 1.88 -11.37
N LEU A 219 14.46 2.56 -10.48
CA LEU A 219 15.05 3.55 -9.58
C LEU A 219 16.00 2.88 -8.59
N SER A 220 15.58 1.76 -7.99
CA SER A 220 16.42 1.05 -7.02
C SER A 220 17.72 0.51 -7.61
N GLU A 221 17.80 0.36 -8.94
CA GLU A 221 18.95 -0.14 -9.67
C GLU A 221 19.94 0.96 -10.13
N ILE A 222 19.57 2.26 -10.04
CA ILE A 222 20.45 3.39 -10.44
C ILE A 222 21.75 3.45 -9.62
N GLY A 223 21.70 3.03 -8.35
CA GLY A 223 22.90 2.88 -7.51
C GLY A 223 23.56 4.19 -7.06
N THR A 224 22.91 5.34 -7.21
CA THR A 224 23.42 6.63 -6.72
C THR A 224 22.59 7.16 -5.53
N PRO A 225 23.20 7.84 -4.54
CA PRO A 225 22.47 8.33 -3.36
C PRO A 225 21.34 9.33 -3.67
N ASP A 226 21.43 10.05 -4.79
CA ASP A 226 20.38 11.00 -5.20
C ASP A 226 19.04 10.32 -5.51
N VAL A 227 19.04 9.00 -5.74
CA VAL A 227 17.81 8.25 -5.97
C VAL A 227 16.93 8.12 -4.73
N ASP A 228 17.54 8.18 -3.55
CA ASP A 228 16.86 7.97 -2.27
C ASP A 228 15.68 8.92 -2.07
N PHE A 229 15.80 10.13 -2.64
CA PHE A 229 14.76 11.15 -2.62
C PHE A 229 13.49 10.77 -3.38
N TRP A 230 13.63 9.97 -4.44
CA TRP A 230 12.55 9.64 -5.37
C TRP A 230 11.82 8.36 -4.98
N ILE A 231 12.40 7.55 -4.09
CA ILE A 231 11.83 6.28 -3.67
C ILE A 231 10.96 6.49 -2.43
N ILE A 232 9.66 6.34 -2.60
CA ILE A 232 8.66 6.44 -1.53
C ILE A 232 8.09 5.04 -1.25
N PRO A 233 8.40 4.43 -0.10
CA PRO A 233 7.75 3.20 0.31
C PRO A 233 6.27 3.42 0.63
N ILE A 234 5.41 2.74 -0.12
CA ILE A 234 3.96 2.76 0.06
C ILE A 234 3.53 1.42 0.64
N ILE A 235 2.71 1.45 1.70
CA ILE A 235 2.00 0.28 2.20
C ILE A 235 0.58 0.23 1.62
N GLN A 236 0.05 -0.98 1.49
CA GLN A 236 -1.38 -1.20 1.27
C GLN A 236 -2.02 -1.69 2.58
N GLY A 237 -3.12 -1.11 3.02
CA GLY A 237 -3.87 -1.53 4.19
C GLY A 237 -4.67 -0.38 4.79
N PHE A 238 -4.40 -0.05 6.05
CA PHE A 238 -5.14 0.96 6.80
C PHE A 238 -4.21 1.68 7.79
N VAL A 239 -4.36 2.99 7.92
CA VAL A 239 -3.73 3.76 8.99
C VAL A 239 -4.74 4.75 9.52
N GLN A 240 -4.92 4.76 10.84
CA GLN A 240 -5.59 5.84 11.55
C GLN A 240 -4.74 6.25 12.74
N ILE A 241 -4.66 7.55 13.00
CA ILE A 241 -3.94 8.12 14.13
C ILE A 241 -4.90 9.09 14.81
N GLU A 242 -5.14 8.88 16.09
CA GLU A 242 -6.02 9.72 16.91
C GLU A 242 -5.32 10.11 18.19
N GLU A 243 -5.66 11.29 18.70
CA GLU A 243 -5.25 11.74 20.01
C GLU A 243 -6.42 11.64 20.98
N LEU A 244 -6.22 10.88 22.06
CA LEU A 244 -7.22 10.64 23.09
C LEU A 244 -6.78 11.32 24.37
N VAL A 245 -7.72 12.00 25.01
CA VAL A 245 -7.56 12.56 26.36
C VAL A 245 -8.32 11.66 27.31
N VAL A 246 -7.63 11.02 28.25
CA VAL A 246 -8.28 10.17 29.24
C VAL A 246 -8.59 11.01 30.47
N ASN A 247 -9.88 11.22 30.72
CA ASN A 247 -10.34 11.88 31.94
C ASN A 247 -10.42 10.82 33.04
N TYR A 248 -9.54 10.90 34.02
CA TYR A 248 -9.73 10.17 35.27
C TYR A 248 -10.75 10.93 36.10
N GLU A 249 -12.02 10.54 36.04
CA GLU A 249 -12.95 10.92 37.10
C GLU A 249 -12.61 10.06 38.32
N PRO A 250 -12.19 10.64 39.45
CA PRO A 250 -12.00 9.87 40.67
C PRO A 250 -13.35 9.24 41.05
N SER A 251 -13.40 7.92 41.15
CA SER A 251 -14.58 7.22 41.64
C SER A 251 -14.89 7.66 43.07
N ASP A 252 -16.16 7.93 43.38
CA ASP A 252 -16.60 8.35 44.71
C ASP A 252 -16.30 7.30 45.82
N ASP A 253 -15.94 6.07 45.45
CA ASP A 253 -15.54 5.00 46.36
C ASP A 253 -14.21 5.26 47.10
N ASP A 254 -13.34 6.15 46.60
CA ASP A 254 -12.05 6.49 47.24
C ASP A 254 -12.20 7.47 48.41
N LYS A 255 -13.41 7.99 48.68
CA LYS A 255 -13.67 8.97 49.76
C LYS A 255 -14.07 8.34 51.10
N SER A 256 -14.17 7.01 51.20
CA SER A 256 -14.83 6.34 52.34
C SER A 256 -13.93 5.72 53.41
N SER A 257 -12.59 5.80 53.32
CA SER A 257 -11.70 5.21 54.34
C SER A 257 -10.88 6.27 55.09
N PRO A 258 -11.14 6.52 56.39
CA PRO A 258 -10.45 7.54 57.18
C PRO A 258 -8.97 7.23 57.53
N GLU A 259 -8.41 6.10 57.09
CA GLU A 259 -7.10 5.62 57.56
C GLU A 259 -6.04 5.41 56.45
N THR A 260 -6.32 5.78 55.20
CA THR A 260 -5.31 5.72 54.14
C THR A 260 -4.42 6.98 54.22
N PRO A 261 -3.08 6.86 54.32
CA PRO A 261 -2.19 8.00 54.16
C PRO A 261 -2.54 8.73 52.85
N PRO A 262 -2.38 10.07 52.76
CA PRO A 262 -2.59 10.78 51.51
C PRO A 262 -1.75 10.07 50.44
N GLN A 263 -2.44 9.44 49.47
CA GLN A 263 -1.76 8.84 48.32
C GLN A 263 -0.88 9.93 47.74
N GLU A 264 0.43 9.68 47.73
CA GLU A 264 1.39 10.55 47.05
C GLU A 264 0.81 10.87 45.67
N ALA A 265 0.80 12.16 45.32
CA ALA A 265 0.33 12.62 44.02
C ALA A 265 0.88 11.67 42.96
N THR A 266 -0.02 10.93 42.32
CA THR A 266 0.34 10.02 41.25
C THR A 266 1.25 10.79 40.31
N CYS A 267 2.36 10.18 39.94
CA CYS A 267 3.42 10.73 39.10
C CYS A 267 2.99 10.97 37.65
N VAL A 268 1.81 11.58 37.48
CA VAL A 268 1.21 11.98 36.22
C VAL A 268 1.11 13.49 36.29
N ASP A 269 2.15 14.18 35.78
CA ASP A 269 2.23 15.65 35.74
C ASP A 269 1.08 16.28 34.93
N ASP A 270 0.30 15.47 34.20
CA ASP A 270 -0.88 15.89 33.46
C ASP A 270 -2.17 15.41 34.14
N ILE A 271 -2.99 16.36 34.60
CA ILE A 271 -4.37 16.14 35.10
C ILE A 271 -5.23 15.40 34.04
N HIS A 272 -4.83 15.46 32.76
CA HIS A 272 -5.47 14.78 31.65
C HIS A 272 -4.41 14.20 30.69
N PRO A 273 -3.90 12.97 30.93
CA PRO A 273 -2.88 12.37 30.08
C PRO A 273 -3.38 12.23 28.63
N ARG A 274 -2.55 12.69 27.69
CA ARG A 274 -2.80 12.61 26.25
C ARG A 274 -2.14 11.35 25.70
N PHE A 275 -2.94 10.52 25.04
CA PHE A 275 -2.50 9.30 24.38
C PHE A 275 -2.64 9.47 22.89
N LEU A 276 -1.54 9.29 22.17
CA LEU A 276 -1.60 9.07 20.74
C LEU A 276 -1.86 7.59 20.49
N VAL A 277 -2.97 7.28 19.85
CA VAL A 277 -3.33 5.92 19.46
C VAL A 277 -3.30 5.82 17.95
N ALA A 278 -2.50 4.90 17.43
CA ALA A 278 -2.47 4.60 16.02
C ALA A 278 -2.80 3.12 15.77
N LEU A 279 -3.58 2.86 14.72
CA LEU A 279 -3.84 1.52 14.22
C LEU A 279 -3.30 1.44 12.80
N ILE A 280 -2.26 0.63 12.62
CA ILE A 280 -1.57 0.46 11.34
C ILE A 280 -1.76 -0.99 10.89
N SER A 281 -2.45 -1.20 9.78
CA SER A 281 -2.55 -2.49 9.12
C SER A 281 -1.83 -2.46 7.78
N ARG A 282 -0.92 -3.41 7.56
CA ARG A 282 -0.13 -3.53 6.34
C ARG A 282 -0.32 -4.92 5.73
N ARG A 283 -0.69 -4.95 4.45
CA ARG A 283 -0.98 -6.15 3.67
C ARG A 283 0.25 -6.55 2.88
N SER A 284 0.60 -7.84 2.94
CA SER A 284 1.73 -8.37 2.20
C SER A 284 1.51 -8.28 0.68
N ARG A 285 2.56 -7.90 -0.05
CA ARG A 285 2.62 -7.94 -1.51
C ARG A 285 2.82 -9.35 -2.05
N HIS A 286 3.36 -10.28 -1.24
CA HIS A 286 3.54 -11.66 -1.65
C HIS A 286 2.20 -12.39 -1.69
N ARG A 287 2.04 -13.24 -2.70
CA ARG A 287 0.81 -14.02 -2.97
C ARG A 287 -0.48 -13.17 -2.89
N ALA A 288 -0.39 -11.89 -3.25
CA ALA A 288 -1.54 -11.00 -3.29
C ALA A 288 -2.57 -11.43 -4.35
N GLY A 289 -3.84 -11.15 -4.09
CA GLY A 289 -4.92 -11.37 -5.05
C GLY A 289 -6.30 -11.30 -4.42
N MET A 290 -7.32 -11.52 -5.25
CA MET A 290 -8.72 -11.44 -4.82
C MET A 290 -9.09 -12.59 -3.88
N ARG A 291 -9.97 -12.29 -2.92
CA ARG A 291 -10.67 -13.29 -2.09
C ARG A 291 -11.33 -14.32 -3.02
N TYR A 292 -11.23 -15.60 -2.68
CA TYR A 292 -11.64 -16.77 -3.48
C TYR A 292 -10.77 -17.12 -4.70
N LYS A 293 -9.98 -16.19 -5.27
CA LYS A 293 -9.03 -16.52 -6.36
C LYS A 293 -7.62 -16.86 -5.89
N ARG A 294 -7.18 -16.27 -4.77
CA ARG A 294 -5.91 -16.59 -4.12
C ARG A 294 -6.15 -17.03 -2.68
N ARG A 295 -5.77 -18.27 -2.39
CA ARG A 295 -5.87 -18.96 -1.11
C ARG A 295 -4.62 -19.80 -0.88
N GLY A 296 -4.40 -20.20 0.36
CA GLY A 296 -3.32 -21.10 0.73
C GLY A 296 -1.93 -20.49 0.65
N VAL A 297 -0.94 -21.38 0.72
CA VAL A 297 0.49 -21.09 0.63
C VAL A 297 1.02 -21.21 -0.81
N ASP A 298 2.09 -20.48 -1.15
CA ASP A 298 2.89 -20.73 -2.36
C ASP A 298 4.09 -21.65 -2.09
N LYS A 299 4.92 -21.86 -3.12
CA LYS A 299 6.12 -22.70 -3.02
C LYS A 299 7.22 -22.11 -2.13
N ASN A 300 7.12 -20.82 -1.81
CA ASN A 300 8.11 -20.09 -1.04
C ASN A 300 7.65 -19.90 0.43
N GLY A 301 6.53 -20.49 0.84
CA GLY A 301 5.97 -20.31 2.19
C GLY A 301 5.14 -19.05 2.38
N ASN A 302 4.89 -18.25 1.34
CA ASN A 302 4.05 -17.06 1.46
C ASN A 302 2.57 -17.45 1.41
N VAL A 303 1.79 -16.97 2.37
CA VAL A 303 0.34 -17.20 2.40
C VAL A 303 -0.42 -16.05 1.77
N ALA A 304 -1.54 -16.37 1.11
CA ALA A 304 -2.40 -15.36 0.53
C ALA A 304 -3.05 -14.49 1.61
N ASN A 305 -3.29 -13.21 1.31
CA ASN A 305 -3.96 -12.25 2.19
C ASN A 305 -3.32 -12.13 3.59
N TYR A 306 -1.99 -12.23 3.65
CA TYR A 306 -1.23 -11.97 4.86
C TYR A 306 -1.29 -10.49 5.21
N VAL A 307 -1.65 -10.17 6.45
CA VAL A 307 -1.75 -8.82 7.01
C VAL A 307 -1.08 -8.83 8.38
N GLU A 308 -0.34 -7.78 8.67
CA GLU A 308 0.14 -7.44 10.01
C GLU A 308 -0.59 -6.18 10.47
N THR A 309 -1.21 -6.24 11.64
CA THR A 309 -1.91 -5.12 12.27
C THR A 309 -1.18 -4.77 13.56
N GLU A 310 -0.77 -3.53 13.69
CA GLU A 310 -0.06 -2.96 14.83
C GLU A 310 -0.93 -1.89 15.48
N GLN A 311 -1.19 -2.05 16.77
CA GLN A 311 -1.74 -1.02 17.63
C GLN A 311 -0.58 -0.34 18.35
N LEU A 312 -0.43 0.95 18.11
CA LEU A 312 0.58 1.81 18.73
C LEU A 312 -0.10 2.74 19.72
N ILE A 313 0.45 2.81 20.92
CA ILE A 313 0.04 3.78 21.94
C ILE A 313 1.28 4.54 22.37
N HIS A 314 1.22 5.86 22.31
CA HIS A 314 2.29 6.73 22.75
C HIS A 314 1.79 7.71 23.80
N VAL A 315 2.49 7.76 24.92
CA VAL A 315 2.15 8.59 26.09
C VAL A 315 3.45 9.05 26.74
N HIS A 316 3.59 10.36 26.95
CA HIS A 316 4.85 10.99 27.36
C HIS A 316 6.04 10.53 26.48
N ASN A 317 7.03 9.85 27.08
CA ASN A 317 8.20 9.31 26.37
C ASN A 317 8.12 7.80 26.13
N HIS A 318 6.96 7.18 26.35
CA HIS A 318 6.76 5.75 26.20
C HIS A 318 5.97 5.43 24.94
N THR A 319 6.48 4.48 24.16
CA THR A 319 5.80 3.94 22.98
C THR A 319 5.57 2.46 23.19
N LEU A 320 4.30 2.05 23.17
CA LEU A 320 3.86 0.67 23.21
C LEU A 320 3.41 0.25 21.81
N SER A 321 3.73 -0.98 21.44
CA SER A 321 3.34 -1.58 20.16
C SER A 321 2.86 -3.00 20.40
N PHE A 322 1.64 -3.29 19.96
CA PHE A 322 1.05 -4.63 19.98
C PHE A 322 0.73 -5.08 18.56
N ILE A 323 1.19 -6.26 18.17
CA ILE A 323 1.09 -6.75 16.79
C ILE A 323 0.25 -8.02 16.75
N GLN A 324 -0.66 -8.08 15.78
CA GLN A 324 -1.39 -9.28 15.39
C GLN A 324 -1.21 -9.56 13.91
N THR A 325 -1.11 -10.84 13.55
CA THR A 325 -1.02 -11.26 12.15
C THR A 325 -2.25 -12.05 11.75
N ARG A 326 -2.63 -11.91 10.48
CA ARG A 326 -3.74 -12.66 9.87
C ARG A 326 -3.31 -13.12 8.50
N GLY A 327 -3.57 -14.37 8.16
CA GLY A 327 -3.26 -14.91 6.83
C GLY A 327 -4.16 -16.06 6.45
N SER A 328 -4.10 -16.48 5.19
CA SER A 328 -4.71 -17.73 4.76
C SER A 328 -4.05 -18.92 5.45
N VAL A 329 -4.82 -19.99 5.70
CA VAL A 329 -4.28 -21.27 6.18
C VAL A 329 -3.14 -21.74 5.27
N PRO A 330 -1.94 -22.05 5.82
CA PRO A 330 -0.72 -22.33 5.05
C PRO A 330 -0.68 -23.74 4.44
N VAL A 331 -1.75 -24.14 3.77
CA VAL A 331 -1.82 -25.37 2.95
C VAL A 331 -2.11 -25.02 1.50
N PHE A 332 -1.91 -25.95 0.56
CA PHE A 332 -2.29 -25.72 -0.84
C PHE A 332 -3.78 -25.97 -1.00
N TRP A 333 -4.58 -24.91 -1.15
CA TRP A 333 -6.03 -25.02 -1.32
C TRP A 333 -6.64 -23.90 -2.15
N SER A 334 -7.79 -24.21 -2.74
CA SER A 334 -8.56 -23.29 -3.58
C SER A 334 -10.07 -23.43 -3.34
N GLN A 335 -10.82 -22.40 -3.74
CA GLN A 335 -12.27 -22.39 -3.79
C GLN A 335 -12.69 -22.03 -5.21
N VAL A 336 -12.81 -23.03 -6.07
CA VAL A 336 -13.10 -22.80 -7.50
C VAL A 336 -14.59 -22.83 -7.75
N GLY A 337 -15.09 -21.79 -8.40
CA GLY A 337 -16.48 -21.66 -8.81
C GLY A 337 -16.95 -20.21 -8.81
N TYR A 338 -17.97 -19.92 -9.60
CA TYR A 338 -18.62 -18.59 -9.64
C TYR A 338 -19.81 -18.49 -8.68
N ARG A 339 -20.13 -19.57 -7.96
CA ARG A 339 -21.21 -19.59 -6.96
C ARG A 339 -20.77 -18.85 -5.69
N TYR A 340 -21.73 -18.26 -4.99
CA TYR A 340 -21.52 -17.71 -3.67
C TYR A 340 -21.02 -18.82 -2.71
N ASN A 341 -19.81 -18.63 -2.17
CA ASN A 341 -19.08 -19.57 -1.29
C ASN A 341 -18.85 -20.98 -1.89
N PRO A 342 -17.88 -21.15 -2.81
CA PRO A 342 -17.51 -22.44 -3.38
C PRO A 342 -16.92 -23.38 -2.32
N ARG A 343 -17.11 -24.69 -2.49
CA ARG A 343 -16.53 -25.70 -1.59
C ARG A 343 -14.99 -25.62 -1.64
N PRO A 344 -14.31 -25.53 -0.49
CA PRO A 344 -12.84 -25.65 -0.44
C PRO A 344 -12.39 -27.03 -0.92
N ARG A 345 -11.23 -27.07 -1.56
CA ARG A 345 -10.53 -28.30 -1.91
C ARG A 345 -9.04 -28.11 -1.69
N LEU A 346 -8.37 -29.20 -1.32
CA LEU A 346 -6.91 -29.24 -1.28
C LEU A 346 -6.40 -29.42 -2.71
N ASP A 347 -5.42 -28.60 -3.09
CA ASP A 347 -4.82 -28.64 -4.42
C ASP A 347 -3.61 -29.58 -4.49
N LYS A 348 -3.04 -29.94 -3.33
CA LYS A 348 -1.89 -30.86 -3.22
C LYS A 348 -2.03 -31.81 -2.04
N SER A 349 -1.20 -32.85 -2.04
CA SER A 349 -1.11 -33.81 -0.95
C SER A 349 -0.51 -33.22 0.34
N GLU A 350 -0.70 -33.93 1.45
CA GLU A 350 -0.11 -33.59 2.74
C GLU A 350 1.43 -33.50 2.65
N LYS A 351 2.06 -34.49 2.01
CA LYS A 351 3.51 -34.58 1.84
C LYS A 351 4.09 -33.38 1.08
N GLU A 352 3.40 -32.92 0.03
CA GLU A 352 3.82 -31.75 -0.74
C GLU A 352 3.59 -30.42 0.00
N THR A 353 2.77 -30.43 1.06
CA THR A 353 2.46 -29.23 1.84
C THR A 353 3.48 -29.00 2.96
N VAL A 354 4.07 -30.07 3.51
CA VAL A 354 4.98 -30.03 4.66
C VAL A 354 6.08 -28.98 4.49
N ASP A 355 6.85 -29.05 3.40
CA ASP A 355 8.00 -28.16 3.20
C ASP A 355 7.59 -26.68 3.16
N CYS A 356 6.48 -26.36 2.48
CA CYS A 356 5.98 -24.99 2.37
C CYS A 356 5.36 -24.50 3.68
N PHE A 357 4.74 -25.39 4.45
CA PHE A 357 4.21 -25.12 5.78
C PHE A 357 5.33 -24.83 6.78
N CYS A 358 6.38 -25.66 6.78
CA CYS A 358 7.59 -25.45 7.58
C CYS A 358 8.23 -24.11 7.23
N ALA A 359 8.46 -23.83 5.95
CA ALA A 359 9.03 -22.56 5.50
C ALA A 359 8.22 -21.35 5.98
N HIS A 360 6.87 -21.44 5.92
CA HIS A 360 6.00 -20.41 6.46
C HIS A 360 6.24 -20.19 7.96
N PHE A 361 6.09 -21.23 8.79
CA PHE A 361 6.19 -21.06 10.24
C PHE A 361 7.60 -20.81 10.74
N GLU A 362 8.63 -21.27 10.04
CA GLU A 362 10.02 -20.91 10.34
C GLU A 362 10.26 -19.41 10.14
N GLU A 363 9.78 -18.83 9.04
CA GLU A 363 9.81 -17.39 8.83
C GLU A 363 9.02 -16.66 9.92
N GLN A 364 7.78 -17.10 10.17
CA GLN A 364 6.93 -16.48 11.17
C GLN A 364 7.58 -16.54 12.57
N LEU A 365 8.16 -17.67 12.99
CA LEU A 365 8.84 -17.82 14.29
C LEU A 365 10.19 -17.09 14.33
N LYS A 366 10.85 -16.88 13.20
CA LYS A 366 12.05 -16.03 13.12
C LYS A 366 11.71 -14.58 13.45
N ILE A 367 10.59 -14.08 12.90
CA ILE A 367 10.12 -12.69 13.04
C ILE A 367 9.49 -12.47 14.42
N TYR A 368 8.47 -13.25 14.79
CA TYR A 368 7.65 -13.00 16.00
C TYR A 368 8.03 -13.87 17.21
N LYS A 369 9.05 -14.73 17.09
CA LYS A 369 9.60 -15.61 18.14
C LYS A 369 8.70 -16.75 18.58
N LYS A 370 7.49 -16.45 19.08
CA LYS A 370 6.46 -17.41 19.51
C LYS A 370 5.14 -17.01 18.89
N GLN A 371 4.31 -17.99 18.54
CA GLN A 371 3.00 -17.74 17.94
C GLN A 371 1.90 -18.62 18.50
N VAL A 372 0.72 -18.02 18.59
CA VAL A 372 -0.53 -18.70 18.91
C VAL A 372 -1.42 -18.57 17.68
N ILE A 373 -1.70 -19.69 17.05
CA ILE A 373 -2.70 -19.80 15.99
C ILE A 373 -4.06 -19.82 16.65
N VAL A 374 -4.91 -18.86 16.28
CA VAL A 374 -6.34 -18.89 16.57
C VAL A 374 -7.05 -19.30 15.28
N ASN A 375 -7.51 -20.55 15.21
CA ASN A 375 -8.20 -21.07 14.04
C ASN A 375 -9.72 -20.95 14.22
N LEU A 376 -10.34 -20.16 13.34
CA LEU A 376 -11.78 -19.92 13.30
C LEU A 376 -12.48 -20.70 12.18
N VAL A 377 -11.78 -21.64 11.54
CA VAL A 377 -12.36 -22.49 10.50
C VAL A 377 -13.44 -23.37 11.12
N ASP A 378 -14.60 -23.37 10.49
CA ASP A 378 -15.74 -24.24 10.81
C ASP A 378 -15.31 -25.72 10.79
N GLN A 379 -15.40 -26.37 11.95
CA GLN A 379 -14.97 -27.75 12.17
C GLN A 379 -16.04 -28.79 11.79
N ALA A 380 -17.28 -28.38 11.56
CA ALA A 380 -18.39 -29.28 11.25
C ALA A 380 -18.86 -29.15 9.79
N GLY A 381 -18.66 -27.99 9.16
CA GLY A 381 -19.14 -27.71 7.82
C GLY A 381 -18.10 -27.90 6.72
N ARG A 382 -18.25 -27.09 5.67
CA ARG A 382 -17.54 -27.28 4.40
C ARG A 382 -16.04 -26.97 4.48
N GLU A 383 -15.63 -26.17 5.45
CA GLU A 383 -14.24 -25.76 5.62
C GLU A 383 -13.44 -26.74 6.50
N LYS A 384 -14.10 -27.75 7.09
CA LYS A 384 -13.47 -28.80 7.89
C LYS A 384 -12.27 -29.45 7.20
N ILE A 385 -12.35 -29.69 5.87
CA ILE A 385 -11.23 -30.25 5.10
C ILE A 385 -9.95 -29.41 5.21
N ILE A 386 -10.08 -28.09 5.32
CA ILE A 386 -8.96 -27.15 5.49
C ILE A 386 -8.52 -27.13 6.95
N GLY A 387 -9.47 -27.14 7.90
CA GLY A 387 -9.17 -27.22 9.34
C GLY A 387 -8.39 -28.47 9.72
N ASP A 388 -8.84 -29.64 9.25
CA ASP A 388 -8.18 -30.93 9.44
C ASP A 388 -6.77 -30.93 8.84
N ALA A 389 -6.62 -30.41 7.62
CA ALA A 389 -5.31 -30.32 6.96
C ALA A 389 -4.37 -29.38 7.73
N TYR A 390 -4.87 -28.27 8.24
CA TYR A 390 -4.08 -27.34 9.04
C TYR A 390 -3.59 -27.99 10.33
N LEU A 391 -4.49 -28.61 11.10
CA LEU A 391 -4.16 -29.27 12.35
C LEU A 391 -3.12 -30.37 12.14
N LYS A 392 -3.28 -31.21 11.11
CA LYS A 392 -2.29 -32.24 10.77
C LYS A 392 -0.91 -31.65 10.51
N GLN A 393 -0.82 -30.57 9.73
CA GLN A 393 0.48 -29.92 9.46
C GLN A 393 1.10 -29.31 10.71
N VAL A 394 0.30 -28.72 11.60
CA VAL A 394 0.79 -28.24 12.91
C VAL A 394 1.36 -29.39 13.75
N LEU A 395 0.64 -30.52 13.81
CA LEU A 395 1.08 -31.71 14.54
C LEU A 395 2.35 -32.32 13.95
N LEU A 396 2.50 -32.30 12.62
CA LEU A 396 3.71 -32.77 11.94
C LEU A 396 4.91 -31.83 12.18
N PHE A 397 4.68 -30.52 12.19
CA PHE A 397 5.71 -29.53 12.46
C PHE A 397 6.20 -29.57 13.93
N ASN A 398 5.32 -29.94 14.86
CA ASN A 398 5.60 -30.24 16.28
C ASN A 398 6.60 -29.27 16.95
N ASN A 399 6.36 -27.96 16.81
CA ASN A 399 7.28 -26.94 17.32
C ASN A 399 6.80 -26.38 18.67
N PRO A 400 7.61 -26.37 19.74
CA PRO A 400 7.19 -25.89 21.07
C PRO A 400 6.88 -24.39 21.12
N ARG A 401 7.29 -23.61 20.11
CA ARG A 401 7.00 -22.17 20.01
C ARG A 401 5.72 -21.87 19.22
N LEU A 402 5.03 -22.90 18.75
CA LEU A 402 3.77 -22.78 18.01
C LEU A 402 2.65 -23.43 18.82
N THR A 403 1.67 -22.63 19.22
CA THR A 403 0.46 -23.12 19.89
C THR A 403 -0.70 -23.03 18.92
N TYR A 404 -1.56 -24.05 18.89
CA TYR A 404 -2.77 -24.06 18.07
C TYR A 404 -4.00 -24.12 18.96
N VAL A 405 -4.92 -23.19 18.74
CA VAL A 405 -6.20 -23.08 19.43
C VAL A 405 -7.28 -23.03 18.36
N SER A 406 -8.18 -24.02 18.38
CA SER A 406 -9.41 -23.97 17.58
C SER A 406 -10.48 -23.24 18.39
N PHE A 407 -11.20 -22.31 17.76
CA PHE A 407 -12.27 -21.56 18.39
C PHE A 407 -13.48 -21.51 17.45
N ASP A 408 -14.58 -22.14 17.87
CA ASP A 408 -15.84 -22.11 17.12
C ASP A 408 -16.75 -21.01 17.69
N PHE A 409 -17.02 -19.98 16.89
CA PHE A 409 -17.94 -18.92 17.29
C PHE A 409 -19.39 -19.39 17.40
N HIS A 410 -19.77 -20.47 16.70
CA HIS A 410 -21.14 -21.00 16.69
C HIS A 410 -21.49 -21.84 17.92
N GLU A 411 -20.50 -22.25 18.72
CA GLU A 411 -20.74 -22.97 19.98
C GLU A 411 -20.97 -22.01 21.17
N HIS A 412 -20.56 -20.74 21.03
CA HIS A 412 -20.53 -19.77 22.14
C HIS A 412 -21.53 -18.61 22.02
N TRP A 413 -22.34 -18.59 20.95
CA TRP A 413 -23.44 -17.66 20.68
C TRP A 413 -24.59 -18.44 20.04
#